data_AF-A0A6N6QF24-F1
#
_entry.id   AF-A0A6N6QF24-F1
#
_cell.length_a   1.000
_cell.length_b   1.000
_cell.length_c   1.000
_cell.angle_alpha   90.00
_cell.angle_beta   90.00
_cell.angle_gamma   90.00
#
_symmetry.space_group_name_H-M   'P 1'
#
loop_
_entity.id
_entity.type
_entity.pdbx_description
1 polymer ?
#
loop_
_entity_poly.entity_id
_entity_poly.type
_entity_poly.pdbx_seq_one_letter_code
_entity_poly.pdbx_strand_id
1 'polypeptide(L)'
;MKLLRRLHLYLGVFFAPVLLFFVLSGWYQTQVPDRLKSAGDAETFLQKMRVIHTDQIYPGDVERTHPSSPRGFQALVYAMSAAMVLSTLIGVWLAFRSLRQTAPVWIALVLGIAVPIALLALGRKR
;
A
#
# COMPACT_ATOMS: atom_id res chain seq x y z
N MET A 1 4.42 18.77 -19.34
CA MET A 1 3.06 18.17 -19.22
C MET A 1 2.94 16.76 -19.79
N LYS A 2 3.30 16.52 -21.07
CA LYS A 2 3.17 15.17 -21.69
C LYS A 2 4.02 14.10 -20.99
N LEU A 3 5.27 14.42 -20.62
CA LEU A 3 6.16 13.50 -19.91
C LEU A 3 5.61 13.09 -18.54
N LEU A 4 5.22 14.05 -17.69
CA LEU A 4 4.69 13.77 -16.36
C LEU A 4 3.43 12.90 -16.39
N ARG A 5 2.55 13.11 -17.37
CA ARG A 5 1.39 12.22 -17.60
C ARG A 5 1.82 10.79 -17.98
N ARG A 6 2.83 10.65 -18.85
CA ARG A 6 3.37 9.33 -19.23
C ARG A 6 4.04 8.63 -18.05
N LEU A 7 4.84 9.35 -17.26
CA LEU A 7 5.47 8.80 -16.06
C LEU A 7 4.43 8.32 -15.05
N HIS A 8 3.43 9.15 -14.73
CA HIS A 8 2.33 8.77 -13.83
C HIS A 8 1.61 7.50 -14.33
N LEU A 9 1.30 7.44 -15.62
CA LEU A 9 0.66 6.27 -16.25
C LEU A 9 1.52 5.01 -16.11
N TYR A 10 2.78 5.05 -16.55
CA TYR A 10 3.61 3.86 -16.58
C TYR A 10 4.01 3.38 -15.19
N LEU A 11 4.33 4.29 -14.26
CA LEU A 11 4.59 3.91 -12.87
C LEU A 11 3.36 3.27 -12.24
N GLY A 12 2.16 3.84 -12.47
CA GLY A 12 0.91 3.29 -11.96
C GLY A 12 0.63 1.89 -12.49
N VAL A 13 0.72 1.68 -13.81
CA VAL A 13 0.43 0.38 -14.45
C VAL A 13 1.45 -0.69 -14.07
N PHE A 14 2.74 -0.35 -14.07
CA PHE A 14 3.81 -1.31 -13.75
C PHE A 14 3.67 -1.87 -12.33
N PHE A 15 3.39 -1.00 -11.35
CA PHE A 15 3.27 -1.41 -9.95
C PHE A 15 1.85 -1.84 -9.55
N ALA A 16 0.83 -1.65 -10.38
CA ALA A 16 -0.55 -1.96 -10.07
C ALA A 16 -0.78 -3.38 -9.51
N PRO A 17 -0.19 -4.47 -10.07
CA PRO A 17 -0.43 -5.82 -9.56
C PRO A 17 0.04 -5.99 -8.10
N VAL A 18 1.24 -5.50 -7.79
CA VAL A 18 1.82 -5.61 -6.44
C VAL A 18 1.13 -4.63 -5.49
N LEU A 19 0.77 -3.42 -5.93
CA LEU A 19 0.00 -2.48 -5.14
C LEU A 19 -1.37 -3.05 -4.76
N LEU A 20 -2.08 -3.67 -5.70
CA LEU A 20 -3.37 -4.33 -5.43
C LEU A 20 -3.20 -5.46 -4.41
N PHE A 21 -2.15 -6.28 -4.56
CA PHE A 21 -1.82 -7.29 -3.56
C PHE A 21 -1.64 -6.66 -2.17
N PHE A 22 -0.85 -5.60 -2.04
CA PHE A 22 -0.60 -4.93 -0.75
C PHE A 22 -1.86 -4.28 -0.17
N VAL A 23 -2.70 -3.65 -0.98
CA VAL A 23 -3.95 -3.03 -0.52
C VAL A 23 -4.92 -4.09 0.02
N LEU A 24 -5.11 -5.19 -0.72
CA LEU A 24 -6.05 -6.25 -0.34
C LEU A 24 -5.58 -7.01 0.91
N SER A 25 -4.31 -7.39 0.95
CA SER A 25 -3.73 -8.10 2.11
C SER A 25 -3.56 -7.18 3.33
N GLY A 26 -3.34 -5.88 3.13
CA GLY A 26 -3.32 -4.88 4.20
C GLY A 26 -4.71 -4.64 4.79
N TRP A 27 -5.75 -4.55 3.97
CA TRP A 27 -7.13 -4.47 4.45
C TRP A 27 -7.52 -5.69 5.28
N TYR A 28 -7.14 -6.90 4.83
CA TYR A 28 -7.39 -8.11 5.60
C TYR A 28 -6.73 -8.07 7.00
N GLN A 29 -5.52 -7.52 7.10
CA GLN A 29 -4.82 -7.37 8.39
C GLN A 29 -5.52 -6.41 9.37
N THR A 30 -6.29 -5.43 8.89
CA THR A 30 -7.03 -4.55 9.81
C THR A 30 -8.25 -5.22 10.44
N GLN A 31 -8.76 -6.29 9.82
CA GLN A 31 -9.88 -7.09 10.33
C GLN A 31 -9.43 -8.22 11.25
N VAL A 32 -8.26 -8.80 10.99
CA VAL A 32 -7.71 -9.93 11.74
C VAL A 32 -6.36 -9.53 12.36
N PRO A 33 -6.38 -8.89 13.55
CA PRO A 33 -5.17 -8.37 14.18
C PRO A 33 -4.26 -9.47 14.74
N ASP A 34 -4.76 -10.70 14.91
CA ASP A 34 -3.98 -11.81 15.45
C ASP A 34 -2.79 -12.17 14.57
N ARG A 35 -1.60 -12.10 15.17
CA ARG A 35 -0.34 -12.43 14.50
C ARG A 35 0.03 -13.88 14.73
N LEU A 36 0.45 -14.52 13.64
CA LEU A 36 1.11 -15.83 13.68
C LEU A 36 2.46 -15.68 14.39
N LYS A 37 2.89 -16.72 15.12
CA LYS A 37 4.16 -16.70 15.86
C LYS A 37 5.37 -16.81 14.93
N SER A 38 5.22 -17.59 13.86
CA SER A 38 6.20 -17.74 12.79
C SER A 38 5.54 -17.71 11.42
N ALA A 39 6.29 -17.31 10.39
CA ALA A 39 5.89 -17.42 8.99
C ALA A 39 5.47 -18.86 8.61
N GLY A 40 6.12 -19.86 9.20
CA GLY A 40 5.78 -21.27 8.97
C GLY A 40 4.39 -21.68 9.46
N ASP A 41 3.76 -20.90 10.36
CA ASP A 41 2.46 -21.23 10.95
C ASP A 41 1.26 -20.82 10.06
N ALA A 42 1.53 -20.32 8.86
CA ALA A 42 0.48 -19.94 7.90
C ALA A 42 -0.08 -21.17 7.17
N GLU A 43 -1.24 -21.65 7.61
CA GLU A 43 -1.91 -22.80 7.02
C GLU A 43 -2.82 -22.38 5.85
N THR A 44 -3.63 -21.36 6.06
CA THR A 44 -4.64 -20.93 5.07
C THR A 44 -4.06 -20.01 4.00
N PHE A 45 -4.67 -19.98 2.81
CA PHE A 45 -4.26 -19.09 1.73
C PHE A 45 -4.18 -17.61 2.16
N LEU A 46 -5.16 -17.13 2.94
CA LEU A 46 -5.21 -15.76 3.45
C LEU A 46 -4.07 -15.46 4.44
N GLN A 47 -3.76 -16.41 5.33
CA GLN A 47 -2.61 -16.30 6.24
C GLN A 47 -1.30 -16.23 5.45
N LYS A 48 -1.18 -17.01 4.36
CA LYS A 48 0.02 -16.97 3.51
C LYS A 48 0.20 -15.62 2.82
N MET A 49 -0.89 -15.05 2.28
CA MET A 49 -0.86 -13.71 1.68
C MET A 49 -0.49 -12.64 2.71
N ARG A 50 -0.96 -12.75 3.95
CA ARG A 50 -0.54 -11.87 5.05
C ARG A 50 0.96 -11.99 5.33
N VAL A 51 1.51 -13.20 5.40
CA VAL A 51 2.95 -13.39 5.64
C VAL A 51 3.78 -12.80 4.49
N ILE A 52 3.38 -13.00 3.24
CA ILE A 52 4.06 -12.38 2.09
C ILE A 52 4.01 -10.84 2.19
N HIS A 53 2.91 -10.28 2.67
CA HIS A 53 2.80 -8.83 2.88
C HIS A 53 3.72 -8.32 3.99
N THR A 54 3.73 -8.96 5.16
CA THR A 54 4.46 -8.44 6.34
C THR A 54 5.92 -8.84 6.36
N ASP A 55 6.19 -10.11 6.08
CA ASP A 55 7.49 -10.74 6.28
C ASP A 55 8.26 -10.84 4.95
N GLN A 56 7.57 -10.63 3.83
CA GLN A 56 8.19 -10.48 2.50
C GLN A 56 8.93 -11.74 2.04
N ILE A 57 8.45 -12.88 2.52
CA ILE A 57 8.90 -14.23 2.23
C ILE A 57 7.68 -15.11 1.93
N TYR A 58 7.90 -16.20 1.22
CA TYR A 58 6.86 -17.18 1.01
C TYR A 58 6.83 -18.17 2.19
N PRO A 59 5.72 -18.31 2.93
CA PRO A 59 5.63 -19.20 4.07
C PRO A 59 5.63 -20.68 3.69
N GLY A 60 6.26 -21.52 4.51
CA GLY A 60 6.23 -22.98 4.38
C GLY A 60 7.04 -23.67 5.49
N ASP A 61 7.01 -25.00 5.52
CA ASP A 61 7.71 -25.78 6.54
C ASP A 61 9.23 -25.58 6.52
N VAL A 62 9.79 -25.39 5.32
CA VAL A 62 11.21 -25.09 5.13
C VAL A 62 11.61 -23.80 5.84
N GLU A 63 10.71 -22.83 5.95
CA GLU A 63 10.99 -21.55 6.59
C GLU A 63 11.17 -21.66 8.12
N ARG A 64 10.66 -22.74 8.74
CA ARG A 64 10.89 -23.02 10.17
C ARG A 64 12.31 -23.45 10.47
N THR A 65 12.97 -24.12 9.51
CA THR A 65 14.31 -24.70 9.68
C THR A 65 15.39 -23.92 8.93
N HIS A 66 15.04 -23.34 7.78
CA HIS A 66 15.92 -22.58 6.90
C HIS A 66 15.23 -21.29 6.43
N PRO A 67 15.34 -20.20 7.23
CA PRO A 67 14.71 -18.94 6.88
C PRO A 67 15.24 -18.32 5.60
N SER A 68 14.33 -17.91 4.72
CA SER A 68 14.59 -17.23 3.46
C SER A 68 14.94 -15.76 3.69
N SER A 69 15.78 -15.20 2.83
CA SER A 69 16.13 -13.78 2.88
C SER A 69 15.06 -12.92 2.18
N PRO A 70 14.41 -11.95 2.86
CA PRO A 70 13.38 -11.09 2.26
C PRO A 70 13.94 -10.00 1.34
N ARG A 71 15.27 -9.80 1.31
CA ARG A 71 15.92 -8.62 0.69
C ARG A 71 15.52 -8.35 -0.76
N GLY A 72 15.33 -9.41 -1.56
CA GLY A 72 14.94 -9.27 -2.97
C GLY A 72 13.54 -8.67 -3.12
N PHE A 73 12.57 -9.20 -2.37
CA PHE A 73 11.20 -8.67 -2.37
C PHE A 73 11.13 -7.30 -1.69
N GLN A 74 11.92 -7.07 -0.63
CA GLN A 74 12.06 -5.76 0.02
C GLN A 74 12.52 -4.67 -0.94
N ALA A 75 13.53 -4.95 -1.77
CA ALA A 75 13.97 -3.99 -2.77
C ALA A 75 12.84 -3.62 -3.75
N LEU A 76 12.05 -4.61 -4.20
CA LEU A 76 10.88 -4.37 -5.05
C LEU A 76 9.82 -3.53 -4.33
N VAL A 77 9.50 -3.84 -3.07
CA VAL A 77 8.50 -3.11 -2.28
C VAL A 77 8.95 -1.67 -2.02
N TYR A 78 10.24 -1.43 -1.77
CA TYR A 78 10.78 -0.08 -1.62
C TYR A 78 10.74 0.71 -2.94
N ALA A 79 11.12 0.09 -4.05
CA ALA A 79 11.02 0.71 -5.37
C ALA A 79 9.56 1.06 -5.71
N MET A 80 8.63 0.12 -5.45
CA MET A 80 7.19 0.33 -5.61
C MET A 80 6.69 1.49 -4.75
N SER A 81 7.06 1.52 -3.47
CA SER A 81 6.61 2.55 -2.54
C SER A 81 7.11 3.93 -2.96
N ALA A 82 8.39 4.05 -3.34
CA ALA A 82 8.95 5.29 -3.86
C ALA A 82 8.26 5.73 -5.16
N ALA A 83 8.03 4.80 -6.09
CA ALA A 83 7.33 5.07 -7.34
C ALA A 83 5.87 5.50 -7.11
N MET A 84 5.17 4.88 -6.15
CA MET A 84 3.79 5.23 -5.83
C MET A 84 3.70 6.61 -5.17
N VAL A 85 4.62 6.96 -4.26
CA VAL A 85 4.71 8.32 -3.69
C VAL A 85 4.93 9.35 -4.80
N LEU A 86 5.91 9.11 -5.67
CA LEU A 86 6.18 9.99 -6.82
C LEU A 86 4.95 10.10 -7.74
N SER A 87 4.30 8.97 -8.05
CA SER A 87 3.12 8.94 -8.91
C SER A 87 1.95 9.72 -8.31
N THR A 88 1.71 9.61 -7.00
CA THR A 88 0.69 10.38 -6.28
C THR A 88 0.98 11.89 -6.33
N LEU A 89 2.24 12.30 -6.08
CA LEU A 89 2.63 13.71 -6.14
C LEU A 89 2.45 14.28 -7.55
N ILE A 90 2.84 13.52 -8.58
CA ILE A 90 2.62 13.91 -9.98
C ILE A 90 1.11 14.01 -10.27
N GLY A 91 0.31 13.06 -9.80
CA GLY A 91 -1.15 13.07 -9.97
C GLY A 91 -1.81 14.32 -9.36
N VAL A 92 -1.46 14.66 -8.12
CA VAL A 92 -1.94 15.89 -7.44
C VAL A 92 -1.51 17.13 -8.21
N TRP A 93 -0.25 17.20 -8.63
CA TRP A 93 0.24 18.33 -9.43
C TRP A 93 -0.49 18.46 -10.77
N LEU A 94 -0.75 17.33 -11.44
CA LEU A 94 -1.52 17.30 -12.69
C LEU A 94 -2.97 17.76 -12.48
N ALA A 95 -3.59 17.44 -11.33
CA ALA A 95 -4.95 17.88 -11.01
C ALA A 95 -5.05 19.41 -10.96
N PHE A 96 -4.13 20.07 -10.25
CA PHE A 96 -4.06 21.54 -10.19
C PHE A 96 -3.79 22.20 -11.54
N ARG A 97 -2.98 21.54 -12.39
CA ARG A 97 -2.63 22.08 -13.71
C ARG A 97 -3.69 21.82 -14.78
N SER A 98 -4.53 20.80 -14.62
CA SER A 98 -5.49 20.38 -15.65
C SER A 98 -6.88 20.96 -15.43
N LEU A 99 -7.24 21.29 -14.19
CA LEU A 99 -8.54 21.87 -13.85
C LEU A 99 -8.50 23.39 -13.93
N ARG A 100 -9.49 24.00 -14.59
CA ARG A 100 -9.67 25.46 -14.63
C ARG A 100 -10.06 26.03 -13.26
N GLN A 101 -10.80 25.26 -12.46
CA GLN A 101 -11.18 25.60 -11.09
C GLN A 101 -10.46 24.65 -10.12
N THR A 102 -9.60 25.20 -9.26
CA THR A 102 -8.77 24.41 -8.33
C THR A 102 -9.42 24.18 -6.96
N ALA A 103 -10.54 24.88 -6.67
CA ALA A 103 -11.27 24.72 -5.41
C ALA A 103 -11.68 23.25 -5.12
N PRO A 104 -12.20 22.47 -6.07
CA PRO A 104 -12.49 21.05 -5.83
C PRO A 104 -11.27 20.22 -5.43
N VAL A 105 -10.08 20.55 -5.97
CA VAL A 105 -8.83 19.84 -5.63
C VAL A 105 -8.46 20.10 -4.17
N TRP A 106 -8.51 21.37 -3.74
CA TRP A 106 -8.26 21.73 -2.34
C TRP A 106 -9.26 21.09 -1.38
N ILE A 107 -10.55 21.13 -1.71
CA ILE A 107 -11.60 20.52 -0.88
C ILE A 107 -11.35 19.02 -0.74
N ALA A 108 -11.03 18.32 -1.83
CA ALA A 108 -10.74 16.88 -1.79
C ALA A 108 -9.52 16.56 -0.91
N LEU A 109 -8.43 17.33 -1.01
CA LEU A 109 -7.23 17.14 -0.19
C LEU A 109 -7.52 17.36 1.30
N VAL A 110 -8.23 18.43 1.63
CA VAL A 110 -8.60 18.73 3.02
C VAL A 110 -9.51 17.65 3.58
N LEU A 111 -10.55 17.23 2.84
CA LEU A 111 -11.46 16.17 3.27
C LEU A 111 -10.75 14.83 3.46
N GLY A 112 -9.79 14.49 2.58
CA GLY A 112 -8.99 13.27 2.70
C GLY A 112 -8.20 13.15 4.01
N ILE A 113 -7.84 14.28 4.62
CA ILE A 113 -7.16 14.35 5.92
C ILE A 113 -8.17 14.49 7.06
N ALA A 114 -9.16 15.38 6.91
CA ALA A 114 -10.11 15.73 7.97
C ALA A 114 -11.05 14.58 8.33
N VAL A 115 -11.53 13.81 7.35
CA VAL A 115 -12.50 12.73 7.59
C VAL A 115 -11.92 11.63 8.49
N PRO A 116 -10.74 11.04 8.22
CA PRO A 116 -10.15 10.05 9.12
C PRO A 116 -9.92 10.58 10.55
N ILE A 117 -9.44 11.82 10.69
CA ILE A 117 -9.19 12.45 11.99
C ILE A 117 -10.49 12.59 12.78
N ALA A 118 -11.55 13.09 12.13
CA ALA A 118 -12.86 13.25 12.76
C ALA A 118 -13.44 11.90 13.22
N LEU A 119 -13.34 10.86 12.38
CA LEU A 119 -13.80 9.50 12.74
C LEU A 119 -13.05 8.94 13.95
N LEU A 120 -11.73 9.10 14.02
CA LEU A 120 -10.93 8.67 15.17
C LEU A 120 -11.25 9.47 16.44
N ALA A 121 -11.45 10.78 16.32
CA ALA A 121 -11.81 11.64 17.46
C ALA A 121 -13.19 11.26 18.04
N LEU A 122 -14.17 10.98 17.18
CA LEU A 122 -15.51 10.53 17.59
C LEU A 122 -15.49 9.13 18.20
N GLY A 123 -14.59 8.25 17.74
CA GLY A 123 -14.43 6.88 18.26
C GLY A 123 -13.73 6.78 19.61
N ARG A 124 -13.12 7.86 20.11
CA ARG A 124 -12.41 7.86 21.40
C ARG A 124 -13.41 7.76 22.56
N LYS A 125 -13.52 6.57 23.15
CA LYS A 125 -14.22 6.38 24.44
C LYS A 125 -13.53 7.25 25.51
N ARG A 126 -14.31 8.05 26.23
CA ARG A 126 -13.84 8.85 27.36
C ARG A 126 -13.54 7.99 28.57
#